data_AF-A0A8B6FSY8-F1
#
_entry.id   AF-A0A8B6FSY8-F1
#
_cell.length_a   1.000
_cell.length_b   1.000
_cell.length_c   1.000
_cell.angle_alpha   90.00
_cell.angle_beta   90.00
_cell.angle_gamma   90.00
#
_symmetry.space_group_name_H-M   'P 1'
#
loop_
_entity.id
_entity.type
_entity.pdbx_description
1 polymer ?
#
loop_
_entity_poly.entity_id
_entity_poly.type
_entity_poly.pdbx_seq_one_letter_code
_entity_poly.pdbx_strand_id
1 'polypeptide(L)'
;MGRAHLGLKDYNKARDCFQEAQKLEPKMESVIKEYMSEVDRAEEQEKEENKVKELFESGDKNCCGIAYLLEKVLKPDQLPIYYAGGFKLLGSAVNKNEERTLFRTKGGLRLIEEHSYFQ
;
A
#
# COMPACT_ATOMS: atom_id res chain seq x y z
N MET A 1 14.16 -20.11 4.10
CA MET A 1 14.08 -19.39 5.39
C MET A 1 13.99 -17.88 5.20
N GLY A 2 14.85 -17.24 4.38
CA GLY A 2 14.79 -15.78 4.13
C GLY A 2 13.42 -15.23 3.68
N ARG A 3 12.81 -15.81 2.64
CA ARG A 3 11.46 -15.42 2.18
C ARG A 3 10.36 -15.62 3.24
N ALA A 4 10.52 -16.59 4.14
CA ALA A 4 9.59 -16.80 5.24
C ALA A 4 9.71 -15.68 6.28
N HIS A 5 10.93 -15.29 6.65
CA HIS A 5 11.16 -14.13 7.52
C HIS A 5 10.66 -12.82 6.90
N LEU A 6 10.83 -12.63 5.58
CA LEU A 6 10.23 -11.50 4.88
C LEU A 6 8.70 -11.49 4.99
N GLY A 7 8.04 -12.63 4.80
CA GLY A 7 6.58 -12.75 4.98
C GLY A 7 6.11 -12.48 6.42
N LEU A 8 6.96 -12.75 7.42
CA LEU A 8 6.73 -12.43 8.82
C LEU A 8 7.13 -11.00 9.19
N LYS A 9 7.62 -10.20 8.23
CA LYS A 9 8.14 -8.84 8.43
C LYS A 9 9.36 -8.76 9.37
N ASP A 10 10.06 -9.88 9.54
CA ASP A 10 11.34 -9.96 10.24
C ASP A 10 12.49 -9.55 9.28
N TYR A 11 12.52 -8.29 8.84
CA TYR A 11 13.41 -7.85 7.74
C TYR A 11 14.90 -8.08 8.02
N ASN A 12 15.35 -7.86 9.26
CA ASN A 12 16.75 -8.10 9.64
C ASN A 12 17.13 -9.58 9.47
N LYS A 13 16.31 -10.50 10.01
CA LYS A 13 16.56 -11.94 9.84
C LYS A 13 16.43 -12.39 8.38
N ALA A 14 15.56 -11.75 7.60
CA ALA A 14 15.46 -12.02 6.18
C ALA A 14 16.77 -11.66 5.46
N ARG A 15 17.34 -10.48 5.73
CA ARG A 15 18.65 -10.06 5.19
C ARG A 15 19.78 -11.00 5.63
N ASP A 16 19.84 -11.34 6.91
CA ASP A 16 20.86 -12.27 7.43
C ASP A 16 20.80 -13.62 6.69
N CYS A 17 19.59 -14.18 6.50
CA CYS A 17 19.40 -15.41 5.74
C CYS A 17 19.89 -15.31 4.29
N PHE A 18 19.65 -14.18 3.62
CA PHE A 18 20.10 -13.97 2.24
C PHE A 18 21.61 -13.75 2.13
N GLN A 19 22.22 -13.08 3.11
CA GLN A 19 23.68 -12.93 3.20
C GLN A 19 24.37 -14.28 3.43
N GLU A 20 23.85 -15.12 4.32
CA GLU A 20 24.40 -16.46 4.53
C GLU A 20 24.28 -17.34 3.28
N ALA A 21 23.16 -17.24 2.55
CA ALA A 21 23.02 -17.93 1.27
C ALA A 21 24.09 -17.48 0.25
N GLN A 22 24.48 -16.20 0.26
CA GLN A 22 25.50 -15.67 -0.64
C GLN A 22 26.89 -16.23 -0.35
N LYS A 23 27.21 -16.43 0.94
CA LYS A 23 28.47 -17.04 1.36
C LYS A 23 28.57 -18.50 0.93
N LEU A 24 27.47 -19.23 0.97
CA LEU A 24 27.41 -20.65 0.58
C LEU A 24 27.45 -20.84 -0.94
N GLU A 25 26.76 -19.98 -1.69
CA GLU A 25 26.70 -20.08 -3.14
C GLU A 25 26.94 -18.71 -3.82
N PRO A 26 28.21 -18.31 -4.00
CA PRO A 26 28.56 -17.00 -4.57
C PRO A 26 28.03 -16.77 -5.99
N LYS A 27 27.74 -17.85 -6.75
CA LYS A 27 27.21 -17.78 -8.11
C LYS A 27 25.78 -17.21 -8.17
N MET A 28 25.06 -17.19 -7.05
CA MET A 28 23.68 -16.70 -6.94
C MET A 28 23.60 -15.21 -6.52
N GLU A 29 24.73 -14.49 -6.54
CA GLU A 29 24.80 -13.08 -6.10
C GLU A 29 23.73 -12.18 -6.72
N SER A 30 23.47 -12.30 -8.02
CA SER A 30 22.46 -11.46 -8.71
C SER A 30 21.05 -11.67 -8.15
N VAL A 31 20.66 -12.93 -7.94
CA VAL A 31 19.35 -13.32 -7.40
C VAL A 31 19.25 -12.92 -5.93
N ILE A 32 20.32 -13.07 -5.16
CA ILE A 32 20.36 -12.67 -3.76
C ILE A 32 20.23 -11.16 -3.61
N LYS A 33 20.87 -10.39 -4.48
CA LYS A 33 20.73 -8.93 -4.53
C LYS A 33 19.29 -8.51 -4.85
N GLU A 34 18.62 -9.24 -5.74
CA GLU A 34 17.20 -9.03 -6.02
C GLU A 34 16.35 -9.30 -4.79
N TYR A 35 16.57 -10.39 -4.06
CA TYR A 35 15.86 -10.65 -2.80
C TYR A 35 16.14 -9.60 -1.72
N MET A 36 17.36 -9.09 -1.61
CA MET A 36 17.64 -7.98 -0.67
C MET A 36 16.87 -6.71 -1.05
N SER A 37 16.80 -6.39 -2.35
CA SER A 37 15.98 -5.28 -2.86
C SER A 37 14.48 -5.48 -2.56
N GLU A 38 13.97 -6.71 -2.64
CA GLU A 38 12.60 -7.01 -2.22
C GLU A 38 12.37 -6.73 -0.72
N VAL A 39 13.33 -7.10 0.13
CA VAL A 39 13.26 -6.82 1.58
C VAL A 39 13.23 -5.31 1.83
N ASP A 40 14.12 -4.54 1.18
CA ASP A 40 14.18 -3.09 1.35
C ASP A 40 12.89 -2.40 0.91
N ARG A 41 12.33 -2.82 -0.24
CA ARG A 41 11.04 -2.31 -0.73
C ARG A 41 9.88 -2.63 0.23
N ALA A 42 9.85 -3.84 0.78
CA ALA A 42 8.80 -4.25 1.71
C ALA A 42 8.87 -3.47 3.03
N GLU A 43 10.07 -3.27 3.57
CA GLU A 43 10.28 -2.48 4.78
C GLU A 43 9.89 -1.01 4.57
N GLU A 44 10.27 -0.41 3.44
CA GLU A 44 9.89 0.96 3.12
C GLU A 44 8.37 1.11 2.96
N GLN A 45 7.74 0.16 2.26
CA GLN A 45 6.28 0.14 2.13
C GLN A 45 5.60 0.08 3.51
N GLU A 46 6.08 -0.75 4.42
CA GLU A 46 5.52 -0.82 5.78
C GLU A 46 5.71 0.50 6.55
N LYS A 47 6.86 1.16 6.42
CA LYS A 47 7.09 2.48 7.03
C LYS A 47 6.10 3.52 6.52
N GLU A 48 5.87 3.55 5.21
CA GLU A 48 4.88 4.46 4.61
C GLU A 48 3.45 4.16 5.11
N GLU A 49 3.06 2.88 5.18
CA GLU A 49 1.75 2.46 5.68
C GLU A 49 1.55 2.84 7.16
N ASN A 50 2.57 2.62 7.99
CA ASN A 50 2.53 2.99 9.42
C ASN A 50 2.45 4.51 9.61
N LYS A 51 3.24 5.28 8.87
CA LYS A 51 3.18 6.75 8.91
C LYS A 51 1.79 7.26 8.54
N VAL A 52 1.18 6.72 7.49
CA VAL A 52 -0.18 7.08 7.07
C VAL A 52 -1.21 6.69 8.13
N LYS A 53 -1.05 5.53 8.76
CA LYS A 53 -1.91 5.09 9.86
C LYS A 53 -1.85 6.07 11.04
N GLU A 54 -0.66 6.49 11.44
CA GLU A 54 -0.46 7.49 12.50
C GLU A 54 -1.08 8.85 12.14
N LEU A 55 -0.89 9.33 10.90
CA LEU A 55 -1.51 10.57 10.43
C LEU A 55 -3.04 10.47 10.48
N PHE A 56 -3.60 9.35 10.05
CA PHE A 56 -5.04 9.09 10.09
C PHE A 56 -5.57 9.07 11.53
N GLU A 57 -4.88 8.37 12.44
CA GLU A 57 -5.26 8.29 13.86
C GLU A 57 -5.12 9.64 14.59
N SER A 58 -4.15 10.47 14.19
CA SER A 58 -4.01 11.84 14.70
C SER A 58 -5.11 12.81 14.23
N GLY A 59 -5.96 12.38 13.29
CA GLY A 59 -7.05 13.20 12.74
C GLY A 59 -6.60 14.17 11.65
N ASP A 60 -5.53 13.85 10.92
CA ASP A 60 -5.10 14.64 9.77
C ASP A 60 -6.27 14.88 8.80
N LYS A 61 -6.52 16.15 8.46
CA LYS A 61 -7.73 16.55 7.71
C LYS A 61 -7.77 15.93 6.32
N ASN A 62 -6.62 15.81 5.66
CA ASN A 62 -6.56 15.27 4.31
C ASN A 62 -6.81 13.77 4.34
N CYS A 63 -6.16 13.06 5.25
CA CYS A 63 -6.34 11.62 5.41
C CYS A 63 -7.80 11.28 5.77
N CYS A 64 -8.37 11.97 6.76
CA CYS A 64 -9.77 11.80 7.13
C CYS A 64 -10.72 12.14 5.97
N GLY A 65 -10.44 13.21 5.21
CA GLY A 65 -11.25 13.61 4.06
C GLY A 65 -11.26 12.59 2.93
N ILE A 66 -10.10 12.00 2.60
CA ILE A 66 -9.99 10.95 1.57
C ILE A 66 -10.74 9.68 2.00
N ALA A 67 -10.55 9.24 3.25
CA ALA A 67 -11.25 8.07 3.77
C ALA A 67 -12.77 8.27 3.75
N TYR A 68 -13.24 9.45 4.16
CA TYR A 68 -14.66 9.81 4.09
C TYR A 68 -15.18 9.81 2.65
N LEU A 69 -14.44 10.37 1.70
CA LEU A 69 -14.84 10.36 0.28
C LEU A 69 -14.93 8.93 -0.27
N LEU A 70 -13.99 8.05 0.08
CA LEU A 70 -14.05 6.63 -0.30
C LEU A 70 -15.32 5.96 0.22
N GLU A 71 -15.66 6.16 1.49
CA GLU A 71 -16.89 5.61 2.08
C GLU A 71 -18.15 6.13 1.37
N LYS A 72 -18.15 7.39 0.92
CA LYS A 72 -19.28 7.96 0.17
C LYS A 72 -19.41 7.36 -1.21
N VAL A 73 -18.31 7.25 -1.93
CA VAL A 73 -18.29 6.69 -3.29
C VAL A 73 -18.65 5.21 -3.29
N LEU A 74 -18.33 4.46 -2.24
CA LEU A 74 -18.73 3.06 -2.10
C LEU A 74 -20.22 2.84 -1.81
N LYS A 75 -21.00 3.90 -1.54
CA LYS A 75 -22.43 3.73 -1.26
C LYS A 75 -23.17 3.23 -2.50
N PRO A 76 -23.95 2.14 -2.40
CA PRO A 76 -24.76 1.67 -3.51
C PRO A 76 -25.93 2.62 -3.81
N ASP A 77 -26.60 2.36 -4.93
CA ASP A 77 -27.86 2.99 -5.34
C ASP A 77 -27.85 4.52 -5.43
N GLN A 78 -26.71 5.09 -5.85
CA GLN A 78 -26.62 6.53 -6.14
C GLN A 78 -26.73 6.79 -7.65
N LEU A 79 -27.08 8.02 -7.99
CA LEU A 79 -27.16 8.45 -9.39
C LEU A 79 -25.74 8.49 -10.02
N PRO A 80 -25.58 8.21 -11.32
CA PRO A 80 -24.28 8.27 -11.98
C PRO A 80 -23.51 9.59 -11.76
N ILE A 81 -24.21 10.72 -11.69
CA ILE A 81 -23.61 12.03 -11.41
C ILE A 81 -22.98 12.14 -10.01
N TYR A 82 -23.50 11.40 -9.03
CA TYR A 82 -22.95 11.31 -7.69
C TYR A 82 -21.56 10.68 -7.72
N TYR A 83 -21.44 9.53 -8.39
CA TYR A 83 -20.17 8.82 -8.53
C TYR A 83 -19.17 9.60 -9.37
N ALA A 84 -19.61 10.20 -10.49
CA ALA A 84 -18.75 11.06 -11.30
C ALA A 84 -18.16 12.23 -10.50
N GLY A 85 -18.97 12.88 -9.65
CA GLY A 85 -18.50 13.92 -8.74
C GLY A 85 -17.52 13.39 -7.70
N GLY A 86 -17.83 12.26 -7.08
CA GLY A 86 -16.98 11.61 -6.08
C GLY A 86 -15.62 11.18 -6.63
N PHE A 87 -15.58 10.53 -7.81
CA PHE A 87 -14.33 10.16 -8.48
C PHE A 87 -13.51 11.39 -8.89
N LYS A 88 -14.17 12.46 -9.36
CA LYS A 88 -13.47 13.72 -9.67
C LYS A 88 -12.80 14.31 -8.43
N LEU A 89 -13.49 14.31 -7.29
CA LEU A 89 -12.92 14.77 -6.02
C LEU A 89 -11.77 13.88 -5.57
N LEU A 90 -11.92 12.56 -5.60
CA LEU A 90 -10.84 11.61 -5.27
C LEU A 90 -9.61 11.81 -6.17
N GLY A 91 -9.81 11.96 -7.48
CA GLY A 91 -8.71 12.23 -8.42
C GLY A 91 -7.96 13.53 -8.12
N SER A 92 -8.64 14.53 -7.55
CA SER A 92 -8.01 15.78 -7.11
C SER A 92 -7.44 15.73 -5.70
N ALA A 93 -7.83 14.76 -4.87
CA ALA A 93 -7.40 14.66 -3.47
C ALA A 93 -6.19 13.72 -3.29
N VAL A 94 -5.98 12.77 -4.19
CA VAL A 94 -4.94 11.73 -4.09
C VAL A 94 -3.73 12.09 -4.96
N ASN A 95 -2.95 13.10 -4.52
CA ASN A 95 -1.84 13.64 -5.33
C ASN A 95 -0.45 13.27 -4.80
N LYS A 96 -0.32 13.13 -3.47
CA LYS A 96 0.93 12.82 -2.77
C LYS A 96 1.03 11.35 -2.44
N ASN A 97 2.23 10.91 -2.06
CA ASN A 97 2.49 9.51 -1.74
C ASN A 97 1.69 9.04 -0.51
N GLU A 98 1.59 9.85 0.55
CA GLU A 98 0.83 9.50 1.75
C GLU A 98 -0.67 9.28 1.42
N GLU A 99 -1.23 10.15 0.59
CA GLU A 99 -2.63 10.11 0.17
C GLU A 99 -2.91 8.89 -0.72
N ARG A 100 -1.96 8.53 -1.60
CA ARG A 100 -2.01 7.31 -2.42
C ARG A 100 -1.90 6.05 -1.58
N THR A 101 -1.01 6.04 -0.59
CA THR A 101 -0.85 4.93 0.35
C THR A 101 -2.09 4.76 1.21
N LEU A 102 -2.72 5.85 1.66
CA LEU A 102 -4.01 5.80 2.33
C LEU A 102 -5.11 5.25 1.42
N PHE A 103 -5.21 5.77 0.19
CA PHE A 103 -6.20 5.32 -0.78
C PHE A 103 -6.09 3.81 -1.00
N ARG A 104 -4.87 3.30 -1.21
CA ARG A 104 -4.61 1.85 -1.37
C ARG A 104 -5.01 1.06 -0.12
N THR A 105 -4.55 1.47 1.07
CA THR A 105 -4.75 0.72 2.32
C THR A 105 -6.20 0.75 2.83
N LYS A 106 -6.97 1.79 2.49
CA LYS A 106 -8.42 1.88 2.77
C LYS A 106 -9.28 1.19 1.68
N GLY A 107 -8.63 0.50 0.74
CA GLY A 107 -9.31 -0.30 -0.27
C GLY A 107 -9.91 0.51 -1.40
N GLY A 108 -9.33 1.67 -1.74
CA GLY A 108 -9.74 2.47 -2.88
C GLY A 108 -9.61 1.74 -4.22
N LEU A 109 -8.74 0.74 -4.35
CA LEU A 109 -8.65 -0.09 -5.57
C LEU A 109 -9.82 -1.07 -5.71
N ARG A 110 -10.49 -1.44 -4.60
CA ARG A 110 -11.70 -2.27 -4.65
C ARG A 110 -12.84 -1.58 -5.40
N LEU A 111 -12.78 -0.25 -5.57
CA LEU A 111 -13.72 0.48 -6.42
C LEU A 111 -13.78 -0.10 -7.83
N ILE A 112 -12.65 -0.57 -8.39
CA ILE A 112 -12.62 -1.11 -9.76
C ILE A 112 -13.32 -2.48 -9.82
N GLU A 113 -13.25 -3.26 -8.73
CA GLU A 113 -13.74 -4.63 -8.67
C GLU A 113 -15.19 -4.73 -8.20
N GLU A 114 -15.58 -3.90 -7.22
CA GLU A 114 -16.83 -4.05 -6.46
C GLU A 114 -17.89 -3.00 -6.81
N HIS A 115 -17.49 -1.87 -7.41
CA HIS A 115 -18.41 -0.75 -7.60
C HIS A 115 -19.31 -0.96 -8.82
N SER A 116 -20.62 -0.85 -8.64
CA SER A 116 -21.65 -1.13 -9.65
C SER A 116 -21.51 -0.35 -10.96
N TYR A 117 -20.84 0.80 -10.93
CA TYR A 117 -20.57 1.60 -12.14
C TYR A 117 -19.46 1.03 -13.04
N PHE A 118 -18.54 0.22 -12.50
CA PHE A 118 -17.42 -0.38 -13.26
C PHE A 118 -17.67 -1.84 -13.66
N GLN A 119 -18.79 -2.43 -13.23
CA GLN A 119 -19.25 -3.76 -13.63
C GLN A 119 -20.28 -3.65 -14.75
#